data_AF-A0A7Y4QRL0-F1
#
_entry.id   AF-A0A7Y4QRL0-F1
#
_cell.length_a   1.000
_cell.length_b   1.000
_cell.length_c   1.000
_cell.angle_alpha   90.00
_cell.angle_beta   90.00
_cell.angle_gamma   90.00
#
_symmetry.space_group_name_H-M   'P 1'
#
loop_
_entity.id
_entity.type
_entity.pdbx_description
1 polymer ?
#
loop_
_entity_poly.entity_id
_entity_poly.type
_entity_poly.pdbx_seq_one_letter_code
_entity_poly.pdbx_strand_id
1 'polypeptide(L)' 'YIPDYKVINQEGPEHNKLFTVEVQINQRALGIGKGRTKKTAEQEAASNALKNLDVIEKMGLKKKKKGT' A
#
# COMPACT_ATOMS: atom_id res chain seq x y z
N TYR A 1 -7.26 10.10 8.54
CA TYR A 1 -5.95 9.96 7.88
C TYR A 1 -6.19 9.77 6.39
N ILE A 2 -5.46 10.49 5.52
CA ILE A 2 -5.62 10.39 4.07
C ILE A 2 -4.49 9.50 3.52
N PRO A 3 -4.77 8.45 2.73
CA PRO A 3 -3.74 7.65 2.06
C PRO A 3 -3.09 8.43 0.91
N ASP A 4 -1.76 8.34 0.83
CA ASP A 4 -0.97 8.90 -0.27
C ASP A 4 -0.44 7.76 -1.16
N TYR A 5 -0.55 7.92 -2.47
CA TYR A 5 -0.16 6.93 -3.47
C TYR A 5 0.99 7.46 -4.30
N LYS A 6 2.10 6.71 -4.36
CA LYS A 6 3.28 7.10 -5.12
C LYS A 6 3.70 6.00 -6.09
N VAL A 7 3.93 6.38 -7.34
CA VAL A 7 4.61 5.49 -8.29
C VAL A 7 6.09 5.48 -7.94
N ILE A 8 6.57 4.36 -7.41
CA ILE A 8 7.96 4.19 -6.98
C ILE A 8 8.84 3.58 -8.07
N ASN A 9 8.24 2.92 -9.06
CA ASN A 9 8.98 2.34 -10.18
C ASN A 9 8.11 2.22 -11.45
N GLN A 10 8.76 2.31 -12.61
CA GLN A 10 8.16 2.12 -13.93
C GLN A 10 9.18 1.47 -14.84
N GLU A 11 8.92 0.24 -15.27
CA GLU A 11 9.87 -0.55 -16.07
C GLU A 11 9.17 -1.28 -17.22
N GLY A 12 9.96 -1.68 -18.23
CA GLY A 12 9.47 -2.42 -19.39
C GLY A 12 9.20 -1.56 -20.65
N PRO A 13 9.01 -2.23 -21.81
CA PRO A 13 8.79 -1.56 -23.09
C PRO A 13 7.44 -0.83 -23.11
N GLU A 14 7.25 0.15 -24.00
CA GLU A 14 6.04 1.00 -24.00
C GLU A 14 4.73 0.23 -24.04
N HIS A 15 4.68 -0.87 -24.80
CA HIS A 15 3.51 -1.74 -24.93
C HIS A 15 3.35 -2.75 -23.77
N ASN A 16 4.30 -2.81 -22.85
CA ASN A 16 4.26 -3.70 -21.69
C ASN A 16 4.90 -3.06 -20.45
N LYS A 17 4.58 -1.79 -20.20
CA LYS A 17 5.11 -1.06 -19.06
C LYS A 17 4.46 -1.56 -17.77
N LEU A 18 5.29 -1.89 -16.80
CA LEU A 18 4.92 -2.28 -15.45
C LEU A 18 5.11 -1.09 -14.52
N PHE A 19 4.03 -0.66 -13.88
CA PHE A 19 4.03 0.37 -12.86
C PHE A 19 4.03 -0.29 -11.49
N THR A 20 4.87 0.21 -10.59
CA THR A 20 4.84 -0.16 -9.17
C THR A 20 4.42 1.05 -8.36
N VAL A 21 3.35 0.91 -7.60
CA VAL A 21 2.76 1.94 -6.74
C VAL A 21 2.85 1.50 -5.29
N GLU A 22 3.24 2.42 -4.43
CA GLU A 22 3.19 2.27 -2.98
C GLU A 22 2.07 3.14 -2.42
N VAL A 23 1.31 2.60 -1.46
CA VAL A 23 0.38 3.36 -0.64
C VAL A 23 0.94 3.53 0.76
N GLN A 24 0.91 4.75 1.25
CA GLN A 24 1.46 5.14 2.54
C GLN A 24 0.47 5.96 3.36
N ILE A 25 0.47 5.77 4.67
CA ILE A 25 -0.28 6.58 5.64
C ILE A 25 0.68 7.00 6.74
N ASN A 26 0.72 8.30 7.08
CA ASN A 26 1.67 8.85 8.06
C ASN A 26 3.13 8.47 7.76
N GLN A 27 3.54 8.55 6.48
CA GLN A 27 4.88 8.17 6.01
C GLN A 27 5.25 6.70 6.27
N ARG A 28 4.27 5.84 6.54
CA ARG A 28 4.47 4.39 6.61
C ARG A 28 3.86 3.74 5.38
N ALA A 29 4.69 3.02 4.63
CA ALA A 29 4.24 2.15 3.57
C ALA A 29 3.32 1.06 4.15
N LEU A 30 2.08 1.01 3.66
CA LEU A 30 1.09 0.01 4.06
C LEU A 30 0.95 -1.10 3.02
N GLY A 31 1.20 -0.78 1.74
CA GLY A 31 1.08 -1.75 0.66
C GLY A 31 1.79 -1.29 -0.60
N ILE A 32 2.21 -2.26 -1.39
CA ILE A 32 2.80 -2.05 -2.72
C ILE A 32 1.96 -2.85 -3.70
N GLY A 33 1.68 -2.28 -4.87
CA GLY A 33 0.96 -2.92 -5.95
C GLY A 33 1.65 -2.69 -7.28
N LYS A 34 1.53 -3.67 -8.16
CA LYS A 34 2.08 -3.65 -9.51
C LYS A 34 0.95 -3.76 -10.54
N GLY A 35 1.12 -3.12 -11.68
CA GLY A 35 0.11 -3.16 -12.72
C GLY A 35 0.60 -2.63 -14.05
N ARG A 36 -0.06 -3.05 -15.14
CA ARG A 36 0.24 -2.56 -16.49
C ARG A 36 -0.19 -1.08 -16.69
N THR A 37 -0.93 -0.54 -15.73
CA THR A 37 -1.35 0.87 -15.69
C THR A 37 -1.18 1.39 -14.26
N LYS A 38 -1.08 2.71 -14.09
CA LYS A 38 -1.04 3.34 -12.76
C LYS A 38 -2.26 2.94 -11.92
N LYS A 39 -3.45 2.98 -12.52
CA LYS A 39 -4.72 2.66 -11.84
C LYS A 39 -4.77 1.22 -11.32
N THR A 40 -4.29 0.25 -12.10
CA THR A 40 -4.25 -1.16 -11.66
C THR A 40 -3.21 -1.37 -10.56
N ALA A 41 -2.05 -0.70 -10.64
CA ALA A 41 -1.05 -0.72 -9.58
C ALA A 41 -1.55 -0.07 -8.29
N GLU A 42 -2.28 1.05 -8.36
CA GLU A 42 -2.92 1.72 -7.23
C GLU A 42 -3.96 0.83 -6.54
N GLN A 43 -4.84 0.18 -7.33
CA GLN A 43 -5.84 -0.75 -6.80
C GLN A 43 -5.20 -1.94 -6.10
N GLU A 44 -4.14 -2.51 -6.68
CA GLU A 44 -3.40 -3.60 -6.06
C GLU A 44 -2.70 -3.14 -4.76
N ALA A 45 -2.12 -1.94 -4.76
CA ALA A 45 -1.47 -1.37 -3.58
C ALA A 45 -2.48 -1.16 -2.45
N ALA A 46 -3.67 -0.64 -2.75
CA ALA A 46 -4.75 -0.48 -1.79
C ALA A 46 -5.24 -1.83 -1.24
N SER A 47 -5.41 -2.84 -2.09
CA SER A 47 -5.82 -4.18 -1.68
C SER A 47 -4.79 -4.84 -0.76
N ASN A 48 -3.50 -4.70 -1.09
CA ASN A 48 -2.41 -5.18 -0.25
C ASN A 48 -2.31 -4.41 1.07
N ALA A 49 -2.55 -3.10 1.06
CA ALA A 49 -2.61 -2.30 2.27
C ALA A 49 -3.77 -2.68 3.18
N LEU A 50 -4.95 -2.98 2.65
CA LEU A 50 -6.08 -3.48 3.45
C LEU A 50 -5.77 -4.82 4.10
N LYS A 51 -5.11 -5.74 3.36
CA LYS A 51 -4.64 -7.02 3.94
C LYS A 51 -3.62 -6.80 5.03
N ASN A 52 -2.65 -5.92 4.81
CA ASN A 52 -1.64 -5.58 5.82
C ASN A 52 -2.24 -4.83 7.00
N LEU A 53 -3.24 -3.98 6.80
CA LEU A 53 -3.98 -3.30 7.87
C LEU A 53 -4.72 -4.32 8.74
N ASP A 54 -5.42 -5.30 8.16
CA ASP A 54 -6.05 -6.39 8.92
C ASP A 54 -5.01 -7.17 9.74
N VAL A 55 -3.85 -7.46 9.14
CA VAL A 55 -2.73 -8.13 9.82
C VAL A 55 -2.13 -7.24 10.92
N ILE A 56 -1.97 -5.94 10.69
CA ILE A 56 -1.42 -4.97 11.65
C ILE A 56 -2.43 -4.70 12.78
N GLU A 57 -3.73 -4.67 12.52
CA GLU A 57 -4.75 -4.59 13.58
C GLU A 57 -4.75 -5.87 14.42
N LYS A 58 -4.64 -7.05 13.80
CA LYS A 58 -4.52 -8.32 14.52
C LYS A 58 -3.21 -8.46 15.29
N MET A 59 -2.09 -7.97 14.75
CA MET A 59 -0.79 -7.95 15.43
C MET A 59 -0.68 -6.78 16.43
N GLY A 60 -1.52 -5.74 16.29
CA GLY A 60 -1.49 -4.48 17.02
C GLY A 60 -2.57 -4.31 18.09
N LEU A 61 -3.56 -5.21 18.18
CA LEU A 61 -4.53 -5.32 19.28
C LEU A 61 -3.92 -5.80 20.61
N LYS A 62 -2.58 -5.75 20.73
CA LYS A 62 -1.84 -5.71 22.00
C LYS A 62 -1.19 -4.34 22.29
N LYS A 63 -1.71 -3.21 21.79
CA LYS A 63 -1.36 -1.90 22.38
C LYS A 63 -2.33 -1.52 23.50
N LYS A 64 -1.95 -2.00 24.70
CA LYS A 64 -2.20 -1.47 26.05
C LYS A 64 -3.48 -0.62 26.23
N LYS A 65 -4.42 -1.16 27.02
CA LYS A 65 -5.16 -0.36 28.00
C LYS A 65 -4.18 0.62 28.65
N LYS A 66 -4.31 1.92 28.37
CA LYS A 66 -3.83 2.94 29.29
C LYS A 66 -4.82 2.91 30.45
N GLY A 67 -4.47 2.11 31.46
CA GLY A 67 -4.99 2.30 32.81
C GLY A 67 -4.38 3.55 33.43
N THR A 68 -5.04 3.97 34.51
CA THR A 68 -4.85 5.14 35.37
C THR A 68 -5.29 6.46 34.76
#